data_AF-A0A937T745-F1
#
_entry.id   AF-A0A937T745-F1
#
_cell.length_a   1.000
_cell.length_b   1.000
_cell.length_c   1.000
_cell.angle_alpha   90.00
_cell.angle_beta   90.00
_cell.angle_gamma   90.00
#
_symmetry.space_group_name_H-M   'P 1'
#
loop_
_entity.id
_entity.type
_entity.pdbx_description
1 polymer ?
#
loop_
_entity_poly.entity_id
_entity_poly.type
_entity_poly.pdbx_seq_one_letter_code
_entity_poly.pdbx_strand_id
1 'polypeptide(L)'
;MSESPCTVGRLNRRHLLALGGATLAAATTTALPPANASPESTGGESSIGFHCYTDLLAHIRQRGHKLRVLGHCPDGSPMVAVKAGGKKKPAIFIGAGSHSTEHAGVVAAVELLDELETEHEVYVIPCRDPMGLQGFHHVLSFGLGDEASISSIEEVEPLLRSKGEVLYDVDGRLLVLIGEYGYASTSFYRKFDKGTAFLEPLKGRRMYFPSSRTDSPGAAPLERAYTQIVTPDGEVLHLNRFHDTKWAPIEVRCTRNLMAEVQPRLVFDLHEYGGDAFWMSARRQRTDEDEIWERRMASEAARAVAALGASFPDESYSPGSFFEKLESGVFWLDASQRGEGLNLIDFAARHYGPGFTIETGMRQDFKERLAMHKTVVQTAVKVFSERF
;
A
#
# COMPACT_ATOMS: atom_id res chain seq x y z
N MET A 1 57.34 -22.65 10.03
CA MET A 1 58.31 -22.97 8.95
C MET A 1 57.51 -23.51 7.77
N SER A 2 57.54 -22.92 6.58
CA SER A 2 58.26 -21.70 6.14
C SER A 2 57.42 -20.90 5.13
N GLU A 3 57.85 -19.66 4.90
CA GLU A 3 57.13 -18.57 4.26
C GLU A 3 57.19 -18.58 2.71
N SER A 4 56.03 -18.26 2.10
CA SER A 4 55.87 -17.15 1.12
C SER A 4 56.64 -17.24 -0.25
N PRO A 5 56.74 -16.17 -1.10
CA PRO A 5 55.98 -16.20 -2.38
C PRO A 5 56.72 -15.65 -3.64
N CYS A 6 56.07 -15.70 -4.81
CA CYS A 6 56.41 -14.94 -6.05
C CYS A 6 55.29 -15.08 -7.11
N THR A 7 54.97 -14.14 -8.02
CA THR A 7 55.18 -12.67 -8.06
C THR A 7 54.14 -12.03 -9.01
N VAL A 8 53.93 -10.71 -8.92
CA VAL A 8 53.02 -9.96 -9.83
C VAL A 8 53.72 -9.54 -11.13
N GLY A 9 53.11 -9.83 -12.28
CA GLY A 9 53.50 -9.28 -13.59
C GLY A 9 52.76 -7.98 -13.92
N ARG A 10 53.50 -6.88 -14.11
CA ARG A 10 52.95 -5.61 -14.67
C ARG A 10 53.17 -5.55 -16.18
N LEU A 11 52.20 -5.03 -16.93
CA LEU A 11 52.39 -4.44 -18.26
C LEU A 11 51.88 -2.99 -18.26
N ASN A 12 52.50 -2.13 -19.06
CA ASN A 12 52.29 -0.67 -19.01
C ASN A 12 52.22 -0.04 -20.41
N ARG A 13 51.68 1.18 -20.49
CA ARG A 13 51.26 1.91 -21.70
C ARG A 13 52.41 2.38 -22.62
N ARG A 14 52.02 2.68 -23.89
CA ARG A 14 52.50 3.69 -24.90
C ARG A 14 52.71 3.01 -26.27
N HIS A 15 52.43 3.57 -27.45
CA HIS A 15 51.72 4.77 -27.99
C HIS A 15 51.23 4.37 -29.44
N LEU A 16 50.56 5.14 -30.33
CA LEU A 16 50.16 6.55 -30.51
C LEU A 16 48.59 6.64 -30.51
N LEU A 17 47.77 7.60 -31.02
CA LEU A 17 47.82 8.79 -31.91
C LEU A 17 47.92 8.49 -33.44
N ALA A 18 47.32 9.21 -34.40
CA ALA A 18 46.23 10.22 -34.40
C ALA A 18 45.58 10.36 -35.81
N LEU A 19 44.65 11.33 -35.97
CA LEU A 19 43.93 11.78 -37.20
C LEU A 19 42.74 10.89 -37.64
N GLY A 20 41.54 11.43 -37.95
CA GLY A 20 41.03 12.80 -37.76
C GLY A 20 39.69 13.05 -38.51
N GLY A 21 38.89 14.04 -38.07
CA GLY A 21 37.71 14.59 -38.79
C GLY A 21 36.50 13.63 -38.95
N ALA A 22 35.47 13.60 -38.10
CA ALA A 22 34.52 14.63 -37.67
C ALA A 22 33.39 14.97 -38.69
N THR A 23 32.17 14.49 -38.39
CA THR A 23 30.88 15.06 -38.79
C THR A 23 29.81 14.73 -37.74
N LEU A 24 28.81 15.60 -37.59
CA LEU A 24 27.66 15.39 -36.69
C LEU A 24 26.62 14.48 -37.37
N ALA A 25 26.00 13.59 -36.60
CA ALA A 25 24.71 12.98 -36.91
C ALA A 25 23.93 12.70 -35.61
N ALA A 26 22.60 12.76 -35.67
CA ALA A 26 21.73 12.81 -34.50
C ALA A 26 21.87 11.62 -33.54
N ALA A 27 21.97 11.90 -32.24
CA ALA A 27 21.57 10.96 -31.20
C ALA A 27 20.04 10.94 -31.13
N THR A 28 19.42 9.87 -31.59
CA THR A 28 17.95 9.70 -31.53
C THR A 28 17.52 9.44 -30.09
N THR A 29 17.14 10.50 -29.37
CA THR A 29 16.36 10.38 -28.14
C THR A 29 15.01 9.75 -28.48
N THR A 30 14.83 8.47 -28.11
CA THR A 30 13.52 7.83 -28.12
C THR A 30 12.62 8.54 -27.11
N ALA A 31 11.78 9.45 -27.60
CA ALA A 31 10.81 10.14 -26.77
C ALA A 31 9.85 9.11 -26.16
N LEU A 32 9.44 9.35 -24.92
CA LEU A 32 8.28 8.67 -24.34
C LEU A 32 7.05 8.98 -25.23
N PRO A 33 6.14 8.02 -25.46
CA PRO A 33 4.88 8.32 -26.11
C PRO A 33 4.13 9.41 -25.32
N PRO A 34 3.38 10.29 -25.99
CA PRO A 34 2.62 11.31 -25.29
C PRO A 34 1.59 10.66 -24.37
N ALA A 35 1.40 11.22 -23.17
CA ALA A 35 0.25 10.86 -22.35
C ALA A 35 -1.02 11.18 -23.15
N ASN A 36 -1.89 10.19 -23.33
CA ASN A 36 -3.16 10.38 -24.05
C ASN A 36 -3.97 11.50 -23.37
N ALA A 37 -4.46 12.43 -24.17
CA ALA A 37 -5.30 13.51 -23.66
C ALA A 37 -6.60 12.94 -23.10
N SER A 38 -6.92 13.26 -21.85
CA SER A 38 -8.20 12.90 -21.24
C SER A 38 -9.36 13.43 -22.09
N PRO A 39 -10.45 12.67 -22.29
CA PRO A 39 -11.67 13.23 -22.86
C PRO A 39 -12.20 14.32 -21.93
N GLU A 40 -12.74 15.40 -22.51
CA GLU A 40 -13.25 16.53 -21.75
C GLU A 40 -14.41 16.10 -20.84
N SER A 41 -14.31 16.41 -19.54
CA SER A 41 -15.28 15.98 -18.54
C SER A 41 -16.60 16.75 -18.65
N THR A 42 -17.49 16.31 -19.52
CA THR A 42 -18.90 16.76 -19.54
C THR A 42 -19.56 16.38 -18.21
N GLY A 43 -19.93 17.37 -17.40
CA GLY A 43 -20.32 17.14 -16.01
C GLY A 43 -21.54 16.25 -15.83
N GLY A 44 -21.37 15.15 -15.10
CA GLY A 44 -22.42 14.23 -14.68
C GLY A 44 -21.86 13.28 -13.62
N GLU A 45 -22.43 13.35 -12.41
CA GLU A 45 -21.97 12.68 -11.18
C GLU A 45 -20.56 13.07 -10.69
N SER A 46 -20.36 13.11 -9.37
CA SER A 46 -19.04 13.32 -8.77
C SER A 46 -18.33 11.97 -8.65
N SER A 47 -17.14 11.82 -9.24
CA SER A 47 -16.34 10.61 -9.10
C SER A 47 -16.13 10.27 -7.63
N ILE A 48 -16.36 9.01 -7.25
CA ILE A 48 -16.19 8.56 -5.88
C ILE A 48 -14.69 8.34 -5.62
N GLY A 49 -14.00 9.44 -5.31
CA GLY A 49 -12.55 9.48 -5.17
C GLY A 49 -11.82 9.62 -6.51
N PHE A 50 -10.67 8.97 -6.61
CA PHE A 50 -9.74 9.05 -7.74
C PHE A 50 -9.92 7.87 -8.70
N HIS A 51 -9.92 8.11 -10.01
CA HIS A 51 -10.00 7.00 -10.98
C HIS A 51 -8.68 6.22 -11.03
N CYS A 52 -7.53 6.89 -11.11
CA CYS A 52 -6.21 6.27 -11.10
C CYS A 52 -5.22 6.95 -10.12
N TYR A 53 -4.01 6.39 -9.98
CA TYR A 53 -2.97 6.98 -9.12
C TYR A 53 -2.46 8.33 -9.67
N THR A 54 -2.46 8.50 -10.99
CA THR A 54 -2.07 9.77 -11.63
C THR A 54 -2.99 10.92 -11.20
N ASP A 55 -4.30 10.68 -11.08
CA ASP A 55 -5.30 11.67 -10.66
C ASP A 55 -5.12 12.06 -9.20
N LEU A 56 -4.86 11.08 -8.31
CA LEU A 56 -4.51 11.31 -6.91
C LEU A 56 -3.31 12.26 -6.81
N LEU A 57 -2.25 12.01 -7.58
CA LEU A 57 -1.07 12.88 -7.60
C LEU A 57 -1.35 14.25 -8.25
N ALA A 58 -2.30 14.36 -9.16
CA ALA A 58 -2.71 15.64 -9.76
C ALA A 58 -3.49 16.49 -8.73
N HIS A 59 -4.50 15.90 -8.08
CA HIS A 59 -5.36 16.54 -7.07
C HIS A 59 -4.57 17.06 -5.86
N ILE A 60 -3.62 16.28 -5.34
CA ILE A 60 -2.74 16.72 -4.24
C ILE A 60 -1.92 17.96 -4.65
N ARG A 61 -1.34 17.97 -5.86
CA ARG A 61 -0.60 19.14 -6.39
C ARG A 61 -1.53 20.34 -6.62
N GLN A 62 -2.76 20.12 -7.09
CA GLN A 62 -3.76 21.17 -7.34
C GLN A 62 -4.20 21.85 -6.03
N ARG A 63 -4.27 21.10 -4.92
CA ARG A 63 -4.48 21.63 -3.56
C ARG A 63 -3.23 22.32 -2.97
N GLY A 64 -2.15 22.46 -3.74
CA GLY A 64 -0.92 23.16 -3.35
C GLY A 64 0.08 22.33 -2.54
N HIS A 65 -0.22 21.06 -2.25
CA HIS A 65 0.63 20.21 -1.42
C HIS A 65 1.91 19.77 -2.12
N LYS A 66 3.04 19.90 -1.42
CA LYS A 66 4.34 19.50 -1.95
C LYS A 66 4.59 18.00 -1.79
N LEU A 67 4.49 17.27 -2.90
CA LEU A 67 4.93 15.88 -2.97
C LEU A 67 6.43 15.73 -2.72
N ARG A 68 6.80 14.77 -1.88
CA ARG A 68 8.16 14.22 -1.75
C ARG A 68 8.17 12.80 -2.33
N VAL A 69 8.95 12.57 -3.39
CA VAL A 69 9.21 11.21 -3.88
C VAL A 69 10.15 10.47 -2.91
N LEU A 70 9.80 9.24 -2.55
CA LEU A 70 10.56 8.34 -1.68
C LEU A 70 11.29 7.23 -2.46
N GLY A 71 10.80 6.93 -3.66
CA GLY A 71 11.24 5.83 -4.53
C GLY A 71 10.25 5.66 -5.69
N HIS A 72 10.40 4.60 -6.49
CA HIS A 72 9.50 4.30 -7.62
C HIS A 72 9.14 2.82 -7.64
N CYS A 73 7.91 2.50 -8.03
CA CYS A 73 7.40 1.17 -8.33
C CYS A 73 8.01 0.61 -9.64
N PRO A 74 7.83 -0.70 -9.95
CA PRO A 74 8.36 -1.30 -11.17
C PRO A 74 7.95 -0.61 -12.49
N ASP A 75 6.76 -0.04 -12.55
CA ASP A 75 6.23 0.73 -13.68
C ASP A 75 6.76 2.18 -13.75
N GLY A 76 7.62 2.57 -12.80
CA GLY A 76 8.08 3.94 -12.64
C GLY A 76 7.14 4.85 -11.85
N SER A 77 5.96 4.39 -11.41
CA SER A 77 5.05 5.20 -10.59
C SER A 77 5.74 5.59 -9.27
N PRO A 78 5.81 6.89 -8.91
CA PRO A 78 6.56 7.34 -7.74
C PRO A 78 5.83 7.01 -6.45
N MET A 79 6.51 6.38 -5.49
CA MET A 79 6.05 6.35 -4.10
C MET A 79 6.21 7.74 -3.49
N VAL A 80 5.12 8.39 -3.10
CA VAL A 80 5.15 9.76 -2.54
C VAL A 80 4.78 9.81 -1.06
N ALA A 81 5.28 10.84 -0.38
CA ALA A 81 4.73 11.34 0.86
C ALA A 81 4.42 12.85 0.76
N VAL A 82 3.52 13.31 1.62
CA VAL A 82 3.23 14.73 1.86
C VAL A 82 3.55 15.05 3.32
N LYS A 83 4.02 16.27 3.60
CA LYS A 83 4.12 16.81 4.96
C LYS A 83 3.04 17.88 5.15
N ALA A 84 2.23 17.73 6.20
CA ALA A 84 1.13 18.59 6.57
C ALA A 84 1.15 18.88 8.09
N GLY A 85 0.10 19.51 8.62
CA GLY A 85 0.03 19.93 10.01
C GLY A 85 1.03 21.04 10.35
N GLY A 86 1.44 21.10 11.62
CA GLY A 86 2.33 22.13 12.14
C GLY A 86 3.82 21.76 12.13
N LYS A 87 4.49 22.08 13.24
CA LYS A 87 5.96 22.00 13.41
C LYS A 87 6.39 21.35 14.73
N LYS A 88 5.44 21.03 15.61
CA LYS A 88 5.68 20.44 16.93
C LYS A 88 6.08 18.97 16.77
N LYS A 89 6.95 18.50 17.66
CA LYS A 89 7.34 17.09 17.77
C LYS A 89 6.82 16.50 19.08
N PRO A 90 6.57 15.18 19.19
CA PRO A 90 6.81 14.14 18.17
C PRO A 90 5.89 14.23 16.93
N ALA A 91 6.27 13.55 15.86
CA ALA A 91 5.51 13.54 14.61
C ALA A 91 4.37 12.50 14.62
N ILE A 92 3.39 12.70 13.74
CA ILE A 92 2.30 11.79 13.43
C ILE A 92 2.52 11.22 12.02
N PHE A 93 2.24 9.93 11.82
CA PHE A 93 2.31 9.27 10.53
C PHE A 93 0.94 8.74 10.11
N ILE A 94 0.57 8.92 8.84
CA ILE A 94 -0.65 8.35 8.24
C ILE A 94 -0.27 7.55 7.00
N GLY A 95 -0.62 6.28 6.95
CA GLY A 95 -0.57 5.43 5.77
C GLY A 95 -1.97 5.01 5.34
N ALA A 96 -2.18 4.84 4.03
CA ALA A 96 -3.41 4.29 3.48
C ALA A 96 -3.13 3.46 2.22
N GLY A 97 -4.13 2.69 1.77
CA GLY A 97 -4.13 2.04 0.46
C GLY A 97 -2.90 1.18 0.18
N SER A 98 -2.50 0.32 1.12
CA SER A 98 -1.61 -0.82 0.80
C SER A 98 -2.33 -1.91 0.01
N HIS A 99 -3.65 -1.88 -0.01
CA HIS A 99 -4.48 -2.60 -0.93
C HIS A 99 -5.31 -1.53 -1.64
N SER A 100 -5.20 -1.48 -2.97
CA SER A 100 -5.81 -0.43 -3.81
C SER A 100 -7.35 -0.40 -3.74
N THR A 101 -7.96 -1.52 -3.35
CA THR A 101 -9.40 -1.69 -3.14
C THR A 101 -9.95 -0.95 -1.93
N GLU A 102 -9.09 -0.47 -1.02
CA GLU A 102 -9.46 0.21 0.22
C GLU A 102 -9.42 1.74 0.00
N HIS A 103 -10.26 2.16 -0.95
CA HIS A 103 -10.22 3.48 -1.57
C HIS A 103 -10.75 4.61 -0.69
N ALA A 104 -11.66 4.35 0.26
CA ALA A 104 -12.10 5.34 1.23
C ALA A 104 -10.95 5.72 2.18
N GLY A 105 -10.11 4.76 2.56
CA GLY A 105 -8.88 5.04 3.32
C GLY A 105 -7.91 5.95 2.55
N VAL A 106 -7.75 5.71 1.24
CA VAL A 106 -6.92 6.54 0.34
C VAL A 106 -7.44 7.97 0.24
N VAL A 107 -8.74 8.16 0.02
CA VAL A 107 -9.35 9.49 -0.13
C VAL A 107 -9.33 10.23 1.21
N ALA A 108 -9.68 9.58 2.32
CA ALA A 108 -9.62 10.18 3.65
C ALA A 108 -8.20 10.64 4.01
N ALA A 109 -7.15 9.87 3.66
CA ALA A 109 -5.76 10.28 3.86
C ALA A 109 -5.38 11.54 3.07
N VAL A 110 -6.01 11.80 1.92
CA VAL A 110 -5.81 13.04 1.13
C VAL A 110 -6.63 14.20 1.68
N GLU A 111 -7.85 13.97 2.17
CA GLU A 111 -8.67 15.00 2.80
C GLU A 111 -8.05 15.50 4.13
N LEU A 112 -7.48 14.58 4.93
CA LEU A 112 -6.75 14.87 6.16
C LEU A 112 -5.47 15.72 5.96
N LEU A 113 -5.03 15.97 4.72
CA LEU A 113 -3.94 16.92 4.45
C LEU A 113 -4.33 18.37 4.76
N ASP A 114 -5.62 18.70 4.66
CA ASP A 114 -6.17 20.03 4.93
C ASP A 114 -7.15 20.04 6.11
N GLU A 115 -7.80 18.91 6.42
CA GLU A 115 -8.81 18.81 7.49
C GLU A 115 -8.25 18.39 8.88
N LEU A 116 -6.96 18.09 9.00
CA LEU A 116 -6.36 17.68 10.27
C LEU A 116 -5.72 18.85 11.02
N GLU A 117 -6.51 19.50 11.87
CA GLU A 117 -6.03 20.55 12.79
C GLU A 117 -5.09 19.97 13.87
N THR A 118 -3.79 20.25 13.77
CA THR A 118 -2.81 19.94 14.83
C THR A 118 -1.56 20.80 14.73
N GLU A 119 -0.94 21.11 15.88
CA GLU A 119 0.39 21.72 15.93
C GLU A 119 1.52 20.77 15.51
N HIS A 120 1.28 19.45 15.52
CA HIS A 120 2.28 18.42 15.27
C HIS A 120 2.66 18.29 13.79
N GLU A 121 3.90 17.88 13.51
CA GLU A 121 4.28 17.49 12.15
C GLU A 121 3.51 16.23 11.72
N VAL A 122 2.76 16.30 10.61
CA VAL A 122 2.06 15.16 10.03
C VAL A 122 2.76 14.72 8.75
N TYR A 123 3.03 13.42 8.59
CA TYR A 123 3.58 12.84 7.38
C TYR A 123 2.61 11.78 6.83
N VAL A 124 2.17 11.95 5.58
CA VAL A 124 1.15 11.12 4.95
C VAL A 124 1.71 10.39 3.74
N ILE A 125 1.53 9.07 3.66
CA ILE A 125 1.62 8.29 2.42
C ILE A 125 0.19 7.92 2.00
N PRO A 126 -0.43 8.66 1.06
CA PRO A 126 -1.87 8.55 0.76
C PRO A 126 -2.25 7.26 0.03
N CYS A 127 -1.30 6.60 -0.63
CA CYS A 127 -1.47 5.27 -1.19
C CYS A 127 -0.11 4.55 -1.14
N ARG A 128 -0.12 3.27 -0.72
CA ARG A 128 1.05 2.40 -0.61
C ARG A 128 1.11 1.32 -1.70
N ASP A 129 0.11 1.27 -2.58
CA ASP A 129 0.07 0.45 -3.79
C ASP A 129 -0.24 1.31 -5.04
N PRO A 130 0.72 2.12 -5.53
CA PRO A 130 0.55 2.94 -6.74
C PRO A 130 0.07 2.14 -7.95
N MET A 131 0.71 0.98 -8.22
CA MET A 131 0.35 0.12 -9.36
C MET A 131 -1.07 -0.43 -9.21
N GLY A 132 -1.45 -0.88 -8.02
CA GLY A 132 -2.79 -1.36 -7.75
C GLY A 132 -3.86 -0.28 -7.97
N LEU A 133 -3.56 0.97 -7.64
CA LEU A 133 -4.48 2.10 -7.83
C LEU A 133 -4.50 2.66 -9.27
N GLN A 134 -3.58 2.25 -10.16
CA GLN A 134 -3.73 2.47 -11.61
C GLN A 134 -4.73 1.48 -12.26
N GLY A 135 -5.18 0.44 -11.54
CA GLY A 135 -6.19 -0.51 -12.00
C GLY A 135 -5.65 -1.77 -12.68
N PHE A 136 -6.53 -2.77 -12.88
CA PHE A 136 -6.12 -4.07 -13.42
C PHE A 136 -5.70 -4.01 -14.89
N HIS A 137 -6.35 -3.16 -15.69
CA HIS A 137 -5.95 -2.89 -17.07
C HIS A 137 -4.50 -2.39 -17.17
N HIS A 138 -4.08 -1.47 -16.29
CA HIS A 138 -2.71 -0.93 -16.26
C HIS A 138 -1.68 -2.02 -15.95
N VAL A 139 -1.86 -2.74 -14.84
CA VAL A 139 -0.87 -3.76 -14.43
C VAL A 139 -0.81 -4.94 -15.39
N LEU A 140 -1.91 -5.29 -16.06
CA LEU A 140 -1.92 -6.35 -17.08
C LEU A 140 -1.24 -5.87 -18.37
N SER A 141 -1.55 -4.66 -18.86
CA SER A 141 -0.89 -4.08 -20.04
C SER A 141 0.62 -3.96 -19.83
N PHE A 142 1.03 -3.54 -18.63
CA PHE A 142 2.45 -3.42 -18.25
C PHE A 142 3.20 -4.77 -18.27
N GLY A 143 2.54 -5.88 -17.87
CA GLY A 143 3.13 -7.22 -17.95
C GLY A 143 3.15 -7.81 -19.36
N LEU A 144 2.12 -7.51 -20.17
CA LEU A 144 2.05 -7.91 -21.58
C LEU A 144 3.06 -7.16 -22.47
N GLY A 145 3.41 -5.92 -22.11
CA GLY A 145 4.17 -5.00 -22.96
C GLY A 145 3.34 -4.41 -24.11
N ASP A 146 2.02 -4.55 -24.05
CA ASP A 146 1.02 -4.21 -25.08
C ASP A 146 -0.34 -3.94 -24.40
N GLU A 147 -1.30 -3.34 -25.09
CA GLU A 147 -2.59 -2.93 -24.51
C GLU A 147 -3.50 -4.13 -24.15
N ALA A 148 -3.94 -4.19 -22.89
CA ALA A 148 -4.75 -5.29 -22.37
C ALA A 148 -6.24 -5.10 -22.68
N SER A 149 -6.68 -5.53 -23.88
CA SER A 149 -8.10 -5.51 -24.27
C SER A 149 -8.99 -6.38 -23.37
N ILE A 150 -9.45 -5.79 -22.26
CA ILE A 150 -10.47 -6.32 -21.32
C ILE A 150 -11.42 -5.20 -20.92
N SER A 151 -12.70 -5.54 -20.83
CA SER A 151 -13.82 -4.68 -20.45
C SER A 151 -14.63 -5.24 -19.27
N SER A 152 -14.56 -6.55 -19.01
CA SER A 152 -15.23 -7.21 -17.88
C SER A 152 -14.36 -8.26 -17.17
N ILE A 153 -14.85 -8.80 -16.05
CA ILE A 153 -14.15 -9.83 -15.25
C ILE A 153 -14.16 -11.19 -15.97
N GLU A 154 -15.23 -11.47 -16.71
CA GLU A 154 -15.42 -12.68 -17.48
C GLU A 154 -14.37 -12.83 -18.60
N GLU A 155 -13.81 -11.72 -19.09
CA GLU A 155 -12.76 -11.69 -20.10
C GLU A 155 -11.35 -11.93 -19.52
N VAL A 156 -11.15 -11.76 -18.20
CA VAL A 156 -9.85 -11.87 -17.54
C VAL A 156 -9.28 -13.28 -17.64
N GLU A 157 -10.00 -14.32 -17.19
CA GLU A 157 -9.46 -15.68 -17.27
C GLU A 157 -9.17 -16.15 -18.71
N PRO A 158 -10.07 -15.96 -19.70
CA PRO A 158 -9.76 -16.24 -21.11
C PRO A 158 -8.50 -15.52 -21.62
N LEU A 159 -8.33 -14.23 -21.32
CA LEU A 159 -7.15 -13.49 -21.76
C LEU A 159 -5.89 -14.03 -21.08
N LEU A 160 -5.90 -14.22 -19.77
CA LEU A 160 -4.76 -14.76 -19.00
C LEU A 160 -4.32 -16.13 -19.54
N ARG A 161 -5.27 -17.03 -19.80
CA ARG A 161 -5.03 -18.37 -20.40
C ARG A 161 -4.45 -18.29 -21.82
N SER A 162 -4.78 -17.24 -22.58
CA SER A 162 -4.30 -17.05 -23.95
C SER A 162 -2.93 -16.35 -24.06
N LYS A 163 -2.46 -15.69 -22.99
CA LYS A 163 -1.26 -14.85 -22.99
C LYS A 163 -0.14 -15.31 -22.04
N GLY A 164 -0.47 -16.08 -21.00
CA GLY A 164 0.47 -16.47 -19.95
C GLY A 164 0.76 -17.96 -19.88
N GLU A 165 1.89 -18.30 -19.24
CA GLU A 165 2.21 -19.67 -18.84
C GLU A 165 1.37 -20.04 -17.62
N VAL A 166 0.51 -21.06 -17.73
CA VAL A 166 -0.35 -21.50 -16.63
C VAL A 166 0.48 -22.23 -15.56
N LEU A 167 0.60 -21.62 -14.39
CA LEU A 167 1.29 -22.21 -13.23
C LEU A 167 0.35 -23.02 -12.33
N TYR A 168 -0.90 -22.58 -12.21
CA TYR A 168 -1.92 -23.27 -11.41
C TYR A 168 -3.32 -23.02 -12.00
N ASP A 169 -4.13 -24.07 -12.06
CA ASP A 169 -5.50 -24.03 -12.58
C ASP A 169 -6.35 -25.15 -11.96
N VAL A 170 -6.83 -24.93 -10.73
CA VAL A 170 -7.61 -25.92 -9.97
C VAL A 170 -8.65 -25.21 -9.10
N ASP A 171 -9.84 -25.81 -8.94
CA ASP A 171 -10.94 -25.33 -8.10
C ASP A 171 -11.36 -23.87 -8.37
N GLY A 172 -11.41 -23.47 -9.65
CA GLY A 172 -11.78 -22.11 -10.06
C GLY A 172 -10.78 -21.04 -9.63
N ARG A 173 -9.49 -21.39 -9.50
CA ARG A 173 -8.39 -20.45 -9.25
C ARG A 173 -7.35 -20.62 -10.33
N LEU A 174 -7.23 -19.60 -11.17
CA LEU A 174 -6.16 -19.47 -12.16
C LEU A 174 -4.99 -18.70 -11.55
N LEU A 175 -3.77 -19.11 -11.88
CA LEU A 175 -2.54 -18.31 -11.80
C LEU A 175 -1.70 -18.55 -13.05
N VAL A 176 -1.39 -17.49 -13.77
CA VAL A 176 -0.47 -17.50 -14.92
C VAL A 176 0.74 -16.61 -14.66
N LEU A 177 1.86 -16.91 -15.31
CA LEU A 177 3.02 -16.03 -15.45
C LEU A 177 2.95 -15.29 -16.79
N ILE A 178 3.03 -13.96 -16.76
CA ILE A 178 3.18 -13.10 -17.94
C ILE A 178 4.38 -12.17 -17.68
N GLY A 179 5.44 -12.32 -18.47
CA GLY A 179 6.69 -11.57 -18.29
C GLY A 179 7.35 -11.84 -16.93
N GLU A 180 7.44 -10.80 -16.08
CA GLU A 180 7.97 -10.90 -14.73
C GLU A 180 6.88 -10.94 -13.63
N TYR A 181 5.60 -11.08 -14.00
CA TYR A 181 4.48 -10.91 -13.07
C TYR A 181 3.51 -12.09 -13.11
N GLY A 182 3.01 -12.46 -11.92
CA GLY A 182 1.90 -13.39 -11.81
C GLY A 182 0.56 -12.68 -11.97
N TYR A 183 -0.40 -13.34 -12.62
CA TYR A 183 -1.78 -12.84 -12.72
C TYR A 183 -2.73 -13.96 -12.33
N ALA A 184 -3.64 -13.65 -11.41
CA ALA A 184 -4.60 -14.60 -10.84
C ALA A 184 -6.03 -14.12 -10.99
N SER A 185 -6.99 -15.04 -10.98
CA SER A 185 -8.42 -14.70 -10.90
C SER A 185 -8.90 -14.41 -9.48
N THR A 186 -8.10 -14.73 -8.45
CA THR A 186 -8.44 -14.46 -7.05
C THR A 186 -7.19 -14.41 -6.14
N SER A 187 -7.41 -14.22 -4.83
CA SER A 187 -6.38 -14.16 -3.80
C SER A 187 -5.75 -15.54 -3.49
N PHE A 188 -4.42 -15.63 -3.57
CA PHE A 188 -3.62 -16.82 -3.22
C PHE A 188 -3.00 -16.74 -1.80
N TYR A 189 -3.03 -15.56 -1.17
CA TYR A 189 -2.61 -15.35 0.22
C TYR A 189 -3.28 -16.33 1.20
N ARG A 190 -2.46 -17.02 2.00
CA ARG A 190 -2.87 -18.09 2.94
C ARG A 190 -3.70 -19.22 2.30
N LYS A 191 -3.49 -19.54 1.01
CA LYS A 191 -4.14 -20.68 0.31
C LYS A 191 -3.23 -21.89 0.06
N PHE A 192 -1.92 -21.70 0.14
CA PHE A 192 -0.92 -22.73 -0.16
C PHE A 192 0.24 -22.64 0.82
N ASP A 193 0.91 -23.78 1.05
CA ASP A 193 2.06 -23.85 1.93
C ASP A 193 3.27 -23.12 1.33
N LYS A 194 4.08 -22.55 2.23
CA LYS A 194 5.34 -21.86 1.89
C LYS A 194 6.28 -22.80 1.13
N GLY A 195 6.67 -22.39 -0.08
CA GLY A 195 7.55 -23.16 -0.96
C GLY A 195 6.82 -24.17 -1.87
N THR A 196 5.49 -24.09 -2.00
CA THR A 196 4.74 -24.93 -2.95
C THR A 196 5.27 -24.75 -4.39
N ALA A 197 5.54 -25.86 -5.08
CA ALA A 197 6.39 -25.89 -6.28
C ALA A 197 5.96 -24.96 -7.43
N PHE A 198 4.66 -24.75 -7.67
CA PHE A 198 4.21 -23.85 -8.74
C PHE A 198 4.49 -22.36 -8.48
N LEU A 199 4.87 -21.99 -7.25
CA LEU A 199 5.28 -20.62 -6.88
C LEU A 199 6.76 -20.35 -7.18
N GLU A 200 7.55 -21.37 -7.55
CA GLU A 200 9.00 -21.22 -7.81
C GLU A 200 9.32 -20.13 -8.86
N PRO A 201 8.62 -20.05 -10.02
CA PRO A 201 8.87 -19.00 -11.03
C PRO A 201 8.51 -17.58 -10.56
N LEU A 202 7.77 -17.46 -9.45
CA LEU A 202 7.26 -16.20 -8.92
C LEU A 202 8.02 -15.71 -7.67
N LYS A 203 8.97 -16.47 -7.12
CA LYS A 203 9.75 -16.04 -5.94
C LYS A 203 10.38 -14.66 -6.11
N GLY A 204 10.04 -13.75 -5.20
CA GLY A 204 10.47 -12.34 -5.22
C GLY A 204 9.69 -11.44 -6.18
N ARG A 205 8.67 -11.94 -6.88
CA ARG A 205 7.88 -11.22 -7.89
C ARG A 205 6.49 -10.83 -7.37
N ARG A 206 5.84 -9.88 -8.06
CA ARG A 206 4.45 -9.47 -7.77
C ARG A 206 3.45 -10.40 -8.46
N MET A 207 2.29 -10.54 -7.82
CA MET A 207 1.09 -11.19 -8.32
C MET A 207 -0.06 -10.18 -8.28
N TYR A 208 -0.88 -10.13 -9.33
CA TYR A 208 -2.04 -9.23 -9.39
C TYR A 208 -3.32 -10.03 -9.63
N PHE A 209 -4.42 -9.63 -8.99
CA PHE A 209 -5.77 -10.04 -9.36
C PHE A 209 -6.70 -8.80 -9.37
N PRO A 210 -7.78 -8.78 -10.17
CA PRO A 210 -8.65 -7.62 -10.29
C PRO A 210 -9.51 -7.42 -9.03
N SER A 211 -9.94 -6.18 -8.78
CA SER A 211 -11.19 -5.95 -8.07
C SER A 211 -12.32 -6.66 -8.83
N SER A 212 -13.14 -7.44 -8.11
CA SER A 212 -14.24 -8.21 -8.69
C SER A 212 -15.55 -8.05 -7.91
N ARG A 213 -15.59 -7.11 -6.95
CA ARG A 213 -16.77 -6.82 -6.14
C ARG A 213 -17.66 -5.79 -6.83
N THR A 214 -18.96 -6.04 -6.83
CA THR A 214 -20.00 -5.10 -7.26
C THR A 214 -20.71 -4.41 -6.08
N ASP A 215 -20.43 -4.84 -4.85
CA ASP A 215 -21.05 -4.38 -3.60
C ASP A 215 -20.21 -3.32 -2.85
N SER A 216 -19.15 -2.81 -3.47
CA SER A 216 -18.10 -2.03 -2.80
C SER A 216 -17.76 -0.73 -3.57
N PRO A 217 -18.46 0.40 -3.30
CA PRO A 217 -18.24 1.66 -4.00
C PRO A 217 -16.79 2.17 -3.87
N GLY A 218 -16.22 2.68 -4.96
CA GLY A 218 -14.82 3.16 -5.06
C GLY A 218 -13.78 2.08 -5.41
N ALA A 219 -14.21 0.82 -5.55
CA ALA A 219 -13.38 -0.32 -5.95
C ALA A 219 -14.17 -1.31 -6.83
N ALA A 220 -14.85 -0.77 -7.85
CA ALA A 220 -15.67 -1.54 -8.79
C ALA A 220 -14.80 -2.49 -9.64
N PRO A 221 -15.41 -3.41 -10.43
CA PRO A 221 -14.65 -4.40 -11.18
C PRO A 221 -13.60 -3.79 -12.11
N LEU A 222 -12.41 -4.39 -12.17
CA LEU A 222 -11.22 -3.94 -12.92
C LEU A 222 -10.59 -2.59 -12.50
N GLU A 223 -11.31 -1.68 -11.82
CA GLU A 223 -10.81 -0.35 -11.40
C GLU A 223 -9.54 -0.41 -10.54
N ARG A 224 -9.30 -1.54 -9.86
CA ARG A 224 -8.19 -1.75 -8.93
C ARG A 224 -7.52 -3.09 -9.24
N ALA A 225 -6.21 -3.17 -9.00
CA ALA A 225 -5.50 -4.45 -8.91
C ALA A 225 -5.01 -4.68 -7.49
N TYR A 226 -5.31 -5.84 -6.91
CA TYR A 226 -4.85 -6.19 -5.58
C TYR A 226 -3.46 -6.82 -5.67
N THR A 227 -2.44 -6.16 -5.09
CA THR A 227 -1.04 -6.62 -5.16
C THR A 227 -0.71 -7.65 -4.09
N GLN A 228 -0.41 -8.88 -4.53
CA GLN A 228 0.27 -9.92 -3.75
C GLN A 228 1.72 -10.06 -4.19
N ILE A 229 2.55 -10.70 -3.37
CA ILE A 229 3.99 -10.88 -3.59
C ILE A 229 4.37 -12.25 -3.06
N VAL A 230 5.03 -13.06 -3.88
CA VAL A 230 5.68 -14.28 -3.40
C VAL A 230 7.02 -13.89 -2.81
N THR A 231 7.29 -14.23 -1.55
CA THR A 231 8.60 -13.99 -0.92
C THR A 231 9.71 -14.79 -1.63
N PRO A 232 11.00 -14.45 -1.46
CA PRO A 232 12.11 -15.27 -1.94
C PRO A 232 12.06 -16.73 -1.45
N ASP A 233 11.39 -16.99 -0.33
CA ASP A 233 11.21 -18.32 0.25
C ASP A 233 9.97 -19.07 -0.29
N GLY A 234 9.17 -18.47 -1.19
CA GLY A 234 7.97 -19.10 -1.76
C GLY A 234 6.68 -18.94 -0.95
N GLU A 235 6.52 -17.88 -0.16
CA GLU A 235 5.33 -17.59 0.65
C GLU A 235 4.49 -16.48 0.00
N VAL A 236 3.18 -16.67 -0.18
CA VAL A 236 2.31 -15.63 -0.77
C VAL A 236 1.85 -14.65 0.32
N LEU A 237 2.35 -13.41 0.25
CA LEU A 237 1.98 -12.29 1.13
C LEU A 237 1.37 -11.14 0.32
N HIS A 238 0.97 -10.06 1.01
CA HIS A 238 0.50 -8.80 0.42
C HIS A 238 1.31 -7.62 0.99
N LEU A 239 1.19 -6.43 0.38
CA LEU A 239 2.07 -5.29 0.71
C LEU A 239 2.10 -4.91 2.20
N ASN A 240 0.99 -5.08 2.94
CA ASN A 240 0.96 -4.82 4.38
C ASN A 240 1.42 -5.99 5.26
N ARG A 241 2.43 -6.76 4.83
CA ARG A 241 3.04 -7.91 5.56
C ARG A 241 4.58 -7.99 5.50
N PHE A 242 5.25 -6.91 5.09
CA PHE A 242 6.72 -6.88 4.87
C PHE A 242 7.48 -5.91 5.79
N HIS A 243 6.87 -5.44 6.88
CA HIS A 243 7.48 -4.35 7.66
C HIS A 243 8.65 -4.79 8.57
N ASP A 244 8.74 -6.07 8.92
CA ASP A 244 9.85 -6.67 9.67
C ASP A 244 10.88 -7.40 8.79
N THR A 245 10.51 -7.81 7.58
CA THR A 245 11.34 -8.63 6.69
C THR A 245 12.65 -7.93 6.28
N LYS A 246 13.71 -8.71 6.01
CA LYS A 246 14.99 -8.17 5.48
C LYS A 246 14.90 -7.83 3.99
N TRP A 247 14.27 -8.70 3.21
CA TRP A 247 13.85 -8.42 1.83
C TRP A 247 12.42 -7.89 1.87
N ALA A 248 12.19 -6.72 1.29
CA ALA A 248 10.88 -6.07 1.27
C ALA A 248 10.70 -5.31 -0.06
N PRO A 249 9.45 -5.19 -0.56
CA PRO A 249 9.14 -4.41 -1.75
C PRO A 249 9.50 -2.93 -1.56
N ILE A 250 9.64 -2.18 -2.66
CA ILE A 250 10.14 -0.79 -2.62
C ILE A 250 9.17 0.13 -1.87
N GLU A 251 7.88 -0.06 -2.10
CA GLU A 251 6.73 0.53 -1.41
C GLU A 251 6.92 0.51 0.12
N VAL A 252 7.19 -0.67 0.68
CA VAL A 252 7.37 -0.89 2.12
C VAL A 252 8.72 -0.37 2.62
N ARG A 253 9.78 -0.47 1.83
CA ARG A 253 11.09 0.14 2.16
C ARG A 253 10.98 1.67 2.23
N CYS A 254 10.25 2.30 1.31
CA CYS A 254 9.95 3.74 1.33
C CYS A 254 9.19 4.14 2.60
N THR A 255 8.15 3.39 2.99
CA THR A 255 7.43 3.62 4.26
C THR A 255 8.37 3.52 5.47
N ARG A 256 9.12 2.41 5.59
CA ARG A 256 10.03 2.18 6.73
C ARG A 256 11.13 3.23 6.84
N ASN A 257 11.71 3.64 5.70
CA ASN A 257 12.74 4.67 5.66
C ASN A 257 12.19 6.03 6.11
N LEU A 258 10.97 6.41 5.68
CA LEU A 258 10.34 7.65 6.12
C LEU A 258 10.00 7.63 7.62
N MET A 259 9.46 6.52 8.14
CA MET A 259 9.23 6.37 9.58
C MET A 259 10.53 6.49 10.40
N ALA A 260 11.62 5.88 9.91
CA ALA A 260 12.94 5.94 10.55
C ALA A 260 13.55 7.35 10.53
N GLU A 261 13.23 8.17 9.51
CA GLU A 261 13.63 9.58 9.44
C GLU A 261 12.81 10.47 10.40
N VAL A 262 11.48 10.34 10.39
CA VAL A 262 10.60 11.28 11.11
C VAL A 262 10.37 10.91 12.58
N GLN A 263 10.59 9.65 12.94
CA GLN A 263 10.42 9.09 14.30
C GLN A 263 9.04 9.46 14.90
N PRO A 264 7.94 8.93 14.32
CA PRO A 264 6.59 9.25 14.80
C PRO A 264 6.36 8.71 16.22
N ARG A 265 5.36 9.24 16.93
CA ARG A 265 4.85 8.65 18.19
C ARG A 265 3.36 8.30 18.13
N LEU A 266 2.73 8.52 16.98
CA LEU A 266 1.40 8.06 16.63
C LEU A 266 1.36 7.69 15.15
N VAL A 267 0.82 6.51 14.82
CA VAL A 267 0.79 5.98 13.45
C VAL A 267 -0.63 5.52 13.11
N PHE A 268 -1.15 5.91 11.96
CA PHE A 268 -2.43 5.42 11.44
C PHE A 268 -2.23 4.60 10.17
N ASP A 269 -3.03 3.55 10.03
CA ASP A 269 -3.12 2.76 8.81
C ASP A 269 -4.60 2.60 8.43
N LEU A 270 -5.01 3.22 7.32
CA LEU A 270 -6.42 3.30 6.90
C LEU A 270 -6.72 2.16 5.90
N HIS A 271 -7.54 1.20 6.35
CA HIS A 271 -7.95 -0.04 5.67
C HIS A 271 -9.48 -0.12 5.57
N GLU A 272 -9.95 -1.04 4.75
CA GLU A 272 -11.35 -1.44 4.72
C GLU A 272 -11.44 -2.96 4.68
N TYR A 273 -12.48 -3.52 5.29
CA TYR A 273 -12.76 -4.95 5.22
C TYR A 273 -14.13 -5.17 4.59
N GLY A 274 -14.30 -6.33 3.96
CA GLY A 274 -15.45 -6.64 3.11
C GLY A 274 -16.79 -6.90 3.80
N GLY A 275 -17.05 -6.24 4.93
CA GLY A 275 -18.31 -6.22 5.68
C GLY A 275 -18.95 -4.82 5.75
N ASP A 276 -19.74 -4.59 6.79
CA ASP A 276 -20.83 -3.58 6.78
C ASP A 276 -20.82 -2.67 8.04
N ALA A 277 -19.79 -2.79 8.89
CA ALA A 277 -19.67 -2.10 10.18
C ALA A 277 -18.26 -1.52 10.40
N PHE A 278 -18.05 -0.68 11.41
CA PHE A 278 -16.73 -0.17 11.78
C PHE A 278 -16.00 -1.07 12.79
N TRP A 279 -14.69 -1.26 12.62
CA TRP A 279 -13.81 -1.54 13.75
C TRP A 279 -12.44 -0.88 13.57
N MET A 280 -11.62 -0.96 14.60
CA MET A 280 -10.19 -0.67 14.53
C MET A 280 -9.41 -1.58 15.46
N SER A 281 -8.09 -1.64 15.26
CA SER A 281 -7.20 -2.38 16.14
C SER A 281 -6.00 -1.59 16.65
N ALA A 282 -5.69 -1.82 17.92
CA ALA A 282 -4.55 -1.29 18.68
C ALA A 282 -3.68 -2.45 19.23
N ARG A 283 -2.51 -2.16 19.80
CA ARG A 283 -1.42 -3.15 19.99
C ARG A 283 -0.91 -3.15 21.43
N ARG A 284 -0.54 -4.31 21.98
CA ARG A 284 0.21 -4.37 23.24
C ARG A 284 1.51 -3.56 23.09
N GLN A 285 1.64 -2.49 23.88
CA GLN A 285 2.72 -1.51 23.72
C GLN A 285 3.98 -1.90 24.50
N ARG A 286 5.09 -1.24 24.19
CA ARG A 286 6.38 -1.44 24.87
C ARG A 286 6.52 -0.74 26.22
N THR A 287 5.58 0.12 26.59
CA THR A 287 5.53 0.82 27.88
C THR A 287 4.09 0.94 28.35
N ASP A 288 3.88 0.90 29.68
CA ASP A 288 2.56 1.07 30.28
C ASP A 288 1.96 2.45 29.94
N GLU A 289 2.81 3.48 29.83
CA GLU A 289 2.41 4.84 29.44
C GLU A 289 1.85 4.86 27.99
N ASP A 290 2.55 4.23 27.05
CA ASP A 290 2.08 4.11 25.67
C ASP A 290 0.80 3.26 25.58
N GLU A 291 0.65 2.18 26.36
CA GLU A 291 -0.59 1.38 26.39
C GLU A 291 -1.78 2.16 26.99
N ILE A 292 -1.59 2.91 28.09
CA ILE A 292 -2.63 3.75 28.69
C ILE A 292 -3.12 4.81 27.69
N TRP A 293 -2.20 5.51 27.01
CA TRP A 293 -2.57 6.52 26.03
C TRP A 293 -3.20 5.94 24.76
N GLU A 294 -2.73 4.78 24.29
CA GLU A 294 -3.35 4.10 23.14
C GLU A 294 -4.77 3.61 23.46
N ARG A 295 -4.99 3.00 24.64
CA ARG A 295 -6.33 2.67 25.13
C ARG A 295 -7.22 3.90 25.17
N ARG A 296 -6.75 5.01 25.75
CA ARG A 296 -7.52 6.26 25.82
C ARG A 296 -7.88 6.81 24.44
N MET A 297 -6.93 6.85 23.51
CA MET A 297 -7.17 7.27 22.12
C MET A 297 -8.20 6.35 21.43
N ALA A 298 -8.13 5.04 21.64
CA ALA A 298 -9.10 4.08 21.11
C ALA A 298 -10.52 4.34 21.65
N SER A 299 -10.68 4.44 22.97
CA SER A 299 -12.00 4.61 23.59
C SER A 299 -12.68 5.95 23.27
N GLU A 300 -11.90 7.03 23.04
CA GLU A 300 -12.46 8.30 22.56
C GLU A 300 -12.84 8.21 21.06
N ALA A 301 -11.98 7.64 20.22
CA ALA A 301 -12.25 7.52 18.78
C ALA A 301 -13.42 6.57 18.47
N ALA A 302 -13.56 5.46 19.20
CA ALA A 302 -14.72 4.57 19.10
C ALA A 302 -16.03 5.28 19.48
N ARG A 303 -16.04 6.06 20.58
CA ARG A 303 -17.19 6.89 20.95
C ARG A 303 -17.51 7.97 19.92
N ALA A 304 -16.50 8.59 19.31
CA ALA A 304 -16.69 9.59 18.26
C ALA A 304 -17.30 8.96 16.99
N VAL A 305 -16.87 7.76 16.60
CA VAL A 305 -17.47 7.01 15.48
C VAL A 305 -18.90 6.55 15.80
N ALA A 306 -19.17 6.07 17.02
CA ALA A 306 -20.53 5.76 17.46
C ALA A 306 -21.47 6.98 17.37
N ALA A 307 -20.96 8.18 17.65
CA ALA A 307 -21.72 9.43 17.54
C ALA A 307 -22.04 9.84 16.09
N LEU A 308 -21.39 9.25 15.08
CA LEU A 308 -21.81 9.36 13.67
C LEU A 308 -23.01 8.46 13.32
N GLY A 309 -23.42 7.57 14.22
CA GLY A 309 -24.43 6.54 13.95
C GLY A 309 -23.87 5.25 13.33
N ALA A 310 -22.55 5.08 13.29
CA ALA A 310 -21.90 3.90 12.74
C ALA A 310 -22.24 2.62 13.52
N SER A 311 -22.44 1.51 12.80
CA SER A 311 -22.56 0.17 13.36
C SER A 311 -21.19 -0.38 13.76
N PHE A 312 -21.17 -1.28 14.74
CA PHE A 312 -20.01 -2.10 15.11
C PHE A 312 -20.33 -3.60 14.90
N PRO A 313 -19.31 -4.46 14.65
CA PRO A 313 -19.51 -5.90 14.59
C PRO A 313 -20.10 -6.50 15.87
N ASP A 314 -20.84 -7.59 15.72
CA ASP A 314 -21.48 -8.33 16.81
C ASP A 314 -20.50 -8.76 17.92
N GLU A 315 -21.02 -9.05 19.12
CA GLU A 315 -20.22 -9.53 20.26
C GLU A 315 -19.46 -10.83 19.99
N SER A 316 -19.89 -11.64 19.01
CA SER A 316 -19.21 -12.86 18.57
C SER A 316 -18.17 -12.64 17.46
N TYR A 317 -18.07 -11.44 16.88
CA TYR A 317 -17.12 -11.16 15.80
C TYR A 317 -15.68 -11.04 16.34
N SER A 318 -14.74 -11.64 15.60
CA SER A 318 -13.31 -11.43 15.79
C SER A 318 -12.62 -11.33 14.43
N PRO A 319 -11.70 -10.37 14.21
CA PRO A 319 -10.88 -10.32 13.00
C PRO A 319 -9.80 -11.42 12.95
N GLY A 320 -9.64 -12.24 13.99
CA GLY A 320 -8.70 -13.37 14.02
C GLY A 320 -8.42 -13.89 15.44
N SER A 321 -7.95 -15.14 15.53
CA SER A 321 -7.73 -15.84 16.81
C SER A 321 -6.67 -15.23 17.75
N PHE A 322 -5.91 -14.24 17.28
CA PHE A 322 -4.89 -13.49 18.04
C PHE A 322 -5.34 -12.07 18.45
N PHE A 323 -6.63 -11.74 18.27
CA PHE A 323 -7.22 -10.49 18.76
C PHE A 323 -8.00 -10.72 20.07
N GLU A 324 -7.74 -9.85 21.05
CA GLU A 324 -8.51 -9.63 22.26
C GLU A 324 -9.51 -8.49 22.00
N LYS A 325 -10.81 -8.67 22.27
CA LYS A 325 -11.78 -7.56 22.21
C LYS A 325 -11.71 -6.75 23.51
N LEU A 326 -11.61 -5.43 23.43
CA LEU A 326 -11.66 -4.56 24.62
C LEU A 326 -13.05 -3.95 24.82
N GLU A 327 -13.61 -3.38 23.76
CA GLU A 327 -14.92 -2.73 23.74
C GLU A 327 -15.51 -2.83 22.32
N SER A 328 -16.72 -2.31 22.11
CA SER A 328 -17.36 -2.41 20.80
C SER A 328 -16.61 -1.60 19.75
N GLY A 329 -16.35 -2.21 18.59
CA GLY A 329 -15.50 -1.63 17.55
C GLY A 329 -13.99 -1.59 17.83
N VAL A 330 -13.51 -2.03 19.01
CA VAL A 330 -12.08 -1.95 19.38
C VAL A 330 -11.49 -3.32 19.73
N PHE A 331 -10.54 -3.74 18.89
CA PHE A 331 -9.75 -4.95 19.08
C PHE A 331 -8.30 -4.62 19.44
N TRP A 332 -7.65 -5.54 20.13
CA TRP A 332 -6.29 -5.41 20.63
C TRP A 332 -5.50 -6.67 20.26
N LEU A 333 -4.22 -6.53 19.90
CA LEU A 333 -3.39 -7.71 19.64
C LEU A 333 -1.96 -7.56 20.17
N ASP A 334 -1.33 -8.70 20.43
CA ASP A 334 0.11 -8.80 20.53
C ASP A 334 0.69 -9.06 19.13
N ALA A 335 1.49 -8.11 18.64
CA ALA A 335 2.16 -8.18 17.35
C ALA A 335 3.13 -9.37 17.21
N SER A 336 3.44 -10.12 18.27
CA SER A 336 4.22 -11.36 18.22
C SER A 336 3.39 -12.60 17.83
N GLN A 337 2.06 -12.57 18.03
CA GLN A 337 1.19 -13.75 17.96
C GLN A 337 0.50 -13.96 16.60
N ARG A 338 0.65 -13.02 15.64
CA ARG A 338 -0.04 -13.04 14.34
C ARG A 338 0.35 -14.22 13.43
N GLY A 339 1.56 -14.78 13.62
CA GLY A 339 2.07 -15.91 12.85
C GLY A 339 2.52 -15.59 11.41
N GLU A 340 2.67 -14.31 11.06
CA GLU A 340 3.06 -13.84 9.72
C GLU A 340 3.87 -12.53 9.82
N GLY A 341 4.45 -12.09 8.69
CA GLY A 341 5.19 -10.83 8.60
C GLY A 341 4.34 -9.59 8.93
N LEU A 342 4.97 -8.55 9.48
CA LEU A 342 4.25 -7.46 10.13
C LEU A 342 3.57 -6.50 9.15
N ASN A 343 2.40 -6.01 9.56
CA ASN A 343 1.78 -4.80 9.01
C ASN A 343 2.40 -3.52 9.59
N LEU A 344 2.00 -2.37 9.03
CA LEU A 344 2.54 -1.06 9.38
C LEU A 344 2.48 -0.75 10.88
N ILE A 345 1.38 -1.12 11.55
CA ILE A 345 1.11 -0.75 12.94
C ILE A 345 1.70 -1.77 13.92
N ASP A 346 1.73 -3.06 13.55
CA ASP A 346 2.48 -4.08 14.29
C ASP A 346 3.99 -3.74 14.32
N PHE A 347 4.51 -3.14 13.23
CA PHE A 347 5.84 -2.54 13.19
C PHE A 347 5.91 -1.22 13.99
N ALA A 348 4.87 -0.37 13.95
CA ALA A 348 4.80 0.86 14.73
C ALA A 348 4.94 0.64 16.25
N ALA A 349 4.13 -0.27 16.82
CA ALA A 349 4.16 -0.59 18.25
C ALA A 349 5.52 -1.17 18.71
N ARG A 350 6.18 -1.96 17.84
CA ARG A 350 7.52 -2.51 18.13
C ARG A 350 8.62 -1.44 18.11
N HIS A 351 8.53 -0.41 17.27
CA HIS A 351 9.64 0.52 17.03
C HIS A 351 9.45 1.95 17.56
N TYR A 352 8.22 2.47 17.57
CA TYR A 352 7.94 3.90 17.70
C TYR A 352 6.93 4.22 18.82
N GLY A 353 5.85 3.45 18.94
CA GLY A 353 4.78 3.66 19.92
C GLY A 353 3.38 3.45 19.32
N PRO A 354 2.36 4.11 19.88
CA PRO A 354 0.96 3.90 19.52
C PRO A 354 0.61 3.99 18.02
N GLY A 355 -0.37 3.20 17.60
CA GLY A 355 -1.00 3.32 16.30
C GLY A 355 -2.21 2.43 16.08
N PHE A 356 -3.00 2.79 15.08
CA PHE A 356 -4.30 2.18 14.79
C PHE A 356 -4.37 1.67 13.35
N THR A 357 -4.82 0.42 13.17
CA THR A 357 -5.39 0.00 11.88
C THR A 357 -6.88 0.27 11.94
N ILE A 358 -7.37 1.18 11.09
CA ILE A 358 -8.77 1.62 11.02
C ILE A 358 -9.44 0.83 9.91
N GLU A 359 -10.56 0.18 10.18
CA GLU A 359 -11.17 -0.84 9.30
C GLU A 359 -12.65 -0.50 9.09
N THR A 360 -12.96 0.22 8.01
CA THR A 360 -14.35 0.54 7.66
C THR A 360 -14.98 -0.56 6.80
N GLY A 361 -16.31 -0.71 6.87
CA GLY A 361 -17.03 -1.73 6.14
C GLY A 361 -17.26 -1.34 4.68
N MET A 362 -16.61 -2.01 3.73
CA MET A 362 -16.62 -1.67 2.29
C MET A 362 -18.02 -1.55 1.66
N ARG A 363 -19.05 -2.18 2.26
CA ARG A 363 -20.45 -2.12 1.77
C ARG A 363 -21.22 -0.87 2.16
N GLN A 364 -20.71 -0.06 3.10
CA GLN A 364 -21.33 1.19 3.50
C GLN A 364 -21.20 2.27 2.41
N ASP A 365 -21.97 3.35 2.54
CA ASP A 365 -21.79 4.51 1.66
C ASP A 365 -20.35 5.03 1.76
N PHE A 366 -19.81 5.53 0.65
CA PHE A 366 -18.43 5.97 0.62
C PHE A 366 -18.18 7.15 1.57
N LYS A 367 -19.15 8.07 1.72
CA LYS A 367 -19.02 9.24 2.61
C LYS A 367 -19.09 8.84 4.08
N GLU A 368 -19.84 7.81 4.43
CA GLU A 368 -19.86 7.23 5.77
C GLU A 368 -18.47 6.67 6.13
N ARG A 369 -17.87 5.89 5.22
CA ARG A 369 -16.49 5.39 5.37
C ARG A 369 -15.46 6.51 5.50
N LEU A 370 -15.54 7.56 4.67
CA LEU A 370 -14.69 8.75 4.81
C LEU A 370 -14.85 9.43 6.18
N ALA A 371 -16.10 9.66 6.61
CA ALA A 371 -16.39 10.33 7.88
C ALA A 371 -15.81 9.58 9.08
N MET A 372 -15.94 8.25 9.10
CA MET A 372 -15.35 7.41 10.15
C MET A 372 -13.82 7.44 10.14
N HIS A 373 -13.18 7.28 8.97
CA HIS A 373 -11.71 7.36 8.86
C HIS A 373 -11.18 8.70 9.39
N LYS A 374 -11.78 9.82 8.96
CA LYS A 374 -11.36 11.16 9.42
C LYS A 374 -11.60 11.37 10.91
N THR A 375 -12.77 10.95 11.40
CA THR A 375 -13.16 11.09 12.82
C THR A 375 -12.24 10.32 13.75
N VAL A 376 -11.81 9.10 13.41
CA VAL A 376 -10.82 8.35 14.22
C VAL A 376 -9.49 9.09 14.28
N VAL A 377 -8.97 9.53 13.13
CA VAL A 377 -7.68 10.25 13.08
C VAL A 377 -7.76 11.56 13.86
N GLN A 378 -8.76 12.39 13.59
CA GLN A 378 -8.95 13.69 14.26
C GLN A 378 -9.12 13.53 15.78
N THR A 379 -9.95 12.59 16.25
CA THR A 379 -10.15 12.37 17.69
C THR A 379 -8.90 11.81 18.37
N ALA A 380 -8.23 10.82 17.78
CA ALA A 380 -7.00 10.27 18.37
C ALA A 380 -5.84 11.29 18.37
N VAL A 381 -5.69 12.10 17.30
CA VAL A 381 -4.70 13.18 17.24
C VAL A 381 -4.99 14.29 18.26
N LYS A 382 -6.26 14.61 18.52
CA LYS A 382 -6.65 15.54 19.59
C LYS A 382 -6.21 15.03 20.96
N VAL A 383 -6.53 13.78 21.30
CA VAL A 383 -6.13 13.16 22.57
C VAL A 383 -4.61 13.03 22.70
N PHE A 384 -3.91 12.69 21.61
CA PHE A 384 -2.44 12.68 21.55
C PHE A 384 -1.83 14.05 21.83
N SER A 385 -2.47 15.13 21.38
CA SER A 385 -2.07 16.52 21.62
C SER A 385 -2.34 17.00 23.06
N GLU A 386 -2.92 16.14 23.92
CA GLU A 386 -2.96 16.36 25.38
C GLU A 386 -1.75 15.74 26.11
N ARG A 387 -1.00 14.84 25.45
CA ARG A 387 0.18 14.16 26.02
C ARG A 387 1.49 14.93 25.77
N PHE A 388 1.55 15.70 24.69
CA PHE A 388 2.73 16.38 24.16
C PHE A 388 2.43 17.84 23.83
#